data_AF-A0A2H3DIL5-F1
#
_entry.id   AF-A0A2H3DIL5-F1
#
_cell.length_a   1.000
_cell.length_b   1.000
_cell.length_c   1.000
_cell.angle_alpha   90.00
_cell.angle_beta   90.00
_cell.angle_gamma   90.00
#
_symmetry.space_group_name_H-M   'P 1'
#
loop_
_entity.id
_entity.type
_entity.pdbx_description
1 polymer ?
#
loop_
_entity_poly.entity_id
_entity_poly.type
_entity_poly.pdbx_seq_one_letter_code
_entity_poly.pdbx_strand_id
1 'polypeptide(L)'
;MFVLFNMWNTNHAGLASDVEAIGNEWLQLVMRSFRTFKDGLYTLEEVRDHTRRKLHRDFPTVFVYGRETSAEAVMLKMMTSPMVFASIAMCCDNRHSAPLSMQHCCVIEPTMTGRKQWTTLQQYIDITSAMPLTAEDLVCQRCTSAAYKKYTYEIAPPILATLVMFSHALVDKQIQLTVKSNIVV
;
A
#
# COMPACT_ATOMS: atom_id res chain seq x y z
N MET A 1 -10.08 11.10 -3.53
CA MET A 1 -10.95 11.09 -4.73
C MET A 1 -10.30 11.81 -5.90
N PHE A 2 -9.90 13.08 -5.75
CA PHE A 2 -9.28 13.86 -6.83
C PHE A 2 -8.02 13.20 -7.46
N VAL A 3 -7.12 12.66 -6.64
CA VAL A 3 -5.93 11.92 -7.13
C VAL A 3 -6.33 10.73 -8.02
N LEU A 4 -7.26 9.89 -7.53
CA LEU A 4 -7.77 8.74 -8.30
C LEU A 4 -8.44 9.17 -9.60
N PHE A 5 -9.18 10.28 -9.57
CA PHE A 5 -9.80 10.84 -10.76
C PHE A 5 -8.76 11.31 -11.78
N ASN A 6 -7.72 12.02 -11.36
CA ASN A 6 -6.68 12.49 -12.27
C ASN A 6 -5.89 11.34 -12.90
N MET A 7 -5.55 10.31 -12.12
CA MET A 7 -4.96 9.09 -12.65
C MET A 7 -5.86 8.45 -13.70
N TRP A 8 -7.17 8.33 -13.39
CA TRP A 8 -8.15 7.75 -14.28
C TRP A 8 -8.35 8.57 -15.56
N ASN A 9 -8.43 9.90 -15.44
CA ASN A 9 -8.65 10.79 -16.56
C ASN A 9 -7.44 10.80 -17.52
N THR A 10 -6.23 10.62 -16.98
CA THR A 10 -4.99 10.60 -17.78
C THR A 10 -4.86 9.30 -18.59
N ASN A 11 -5.19 8.15 -18.00
CA ASN A 11 -5.08 6.85 -18.68
C ASN A 11 -6.21 5.89 -18.26
N HIS A 12 -7.43 6.17 -18.73
CA HIS A 12 -8.61 5.41 -18.33
C HIS A 12 -8.56 3.92 -18.71
N ALA A 13 -7.95 3.58 -19.86
CA ALA A 13 -7.86 2.20 -20.34
C ALA A 13 -6.83 1.39 -19.53
N GLY A 14 -5.63 1.92 -19.33
CA GLY A 14 -4.61 1.29 -18.49
C GLY A 14 -5.07 1.14 -17.04
N LEU A 15 -5.60 2.23 -16.46
CA LEU A 15 -6.04 2.20 -15.07
C LEU A 15 -7.21 1.23 -14.85
N ALA A 16 -8.09 1.02 -15.83
CA ALA A 16 -9.16 0.03 -15.69
C ALA A 16 -8.60 -1.40 -15.53
N SER A 17 -7.60 -1.77 -16.33
CA SER A 17 -6.89 -3.05 -16.21
C SER A 17 -6.15 -3.15 -14.87
N ASP A 18 -5.49 -2.06 -14.44
CA ASP A 18 -4.74 -2.00 -13.19
C ASP A 18 -5.65 -2.20 -11.97
N VAL A 19 -6.82 -1.56 -11.98
CA VAL A 19 -7.82 -1.66 -10.92
C VAL A 19 -8.45 -3.05 -10.88
N GLU A 20 -8.63 -3.68 -12.04
CA GLU A 20 -9.07 -5.08 -12.11
C GLU A 20 -8.03 -6.02 -11.51
N ALA A 21 -6.74 -5.82 -11.81
CA ALA A 21 -5.64 -6.60 -11.25
C ALA A 21 -5.51 -6.46 -9.71
N ILE A 22 -5.82 -5.29 -9.15
CA ILE A 22 -5.88 -5.10 -7.69
C ILE A 22 -7.04 -5.92 -7.08
N GLY A 23 -8.12 -6.13 -7.82
CA GLY A 23 -9.26 -6.95 -7.39
C GLY A 23 -10.13 -6.30 -6.31
N ASN A 24 -10.03 -4.99 -6.09
CA ASN A 24 -10.77 -4.29 -5.05
C ASN A 24 -12.11 -3.73 -5.56
N GLU A 25 -13.22 -4.21 -5.00
CA GLU A 25 -14.57 -3.80 -5.40
C GLU A 25 -14.86 -2.29 -5.20
N TRP A 26 -14.22 -1.66 -4.21
CA TRP A 26 -14.43 -0.25 -3.89
C TRP A 26 -13.72 0.64 -4.90
N LEU A 27 -12.49 0.27 -5.25
CA LEU A 27 -11.75 0.94 -6.30
C LEU A 27 -12.48 0.80 -7.64
N GLN A 28 -12.98 -0.39 -7.97
CA GLN A 28 -13.80 -0.62 -9.16
C GLN A 28 -15.10 0.19 -9.16
N LEU A 29 -15.78 0.30 -8.01
CA LEU A 29 -16.96 1.16 -7.86
C LEU A 29 -16.62 2.62 -8.20
N VAL A 30 -15.56 3.16 -7.61
CA VAL A 30 -15.13 4.54 -7.85
C VAL A 30 -14.83 4.77 -9.33
N MET A 31 -14.10 3.86 -9.97
CA MET A 31 -13.80 3.97 -11.41
C MET A 31 -15.05 3.91 -12.28
N ARG A 32 -16.04 3.09 -11.93
CA ARG A 32 -17.34 3.07 -12.62
C ARG A 32 -18.08 4.39 -12.45
N SER A 33 -18.06 4.98 -11.25
CA SER A 33 -18.68 6.28 -11.00
C SER A 33 -17.99 7.41 -11.78
N PHE A 34 -16.67 7.38 -11.96
CA PHE A 34 -15.98 8.36 -12.82
C PHE A 34 -16.43 8.29 -14.28
N ARG A 35 -16.73 7.10 -14.81
CA ARG A 35 -17.33 6.97 -16.16
C ARG A 35 -18.66 7.70 -16.24
N THR A 36 -19.53 7.51 -15.25
CA THR A 36 -20.83 8.20 -15.22
C THR A 36 -20.70 9.73 -15.14
N PHE A 37 -19.64 10.24 -14.51
CA PHE A 37 -19.31 11.67 -14.58
C PHE A 37 -18.88 12.09 -15.99
N LYS A 38 -18.00 11.33 -16.64
CA LYS A 38 -17.55 11.61 -18.01
C LYS A 38 -18.70 11.58 -19.03
N ASP A 39 -19.68 10.72 -18.82
CA ASP A 39 -20.89 10.64 -19.64
C ASP A 39 -21.88 11.79 -19.38
N GLY A 40 -21.58 12.70 -18.43
CA GLY A 40 -22.42 13.84 -18.07
C GLY A 40 -23.67 13.48 -17.25
N LEU A 41 -23.75 12.24 -16.76
CA LEU A 41 -24.91 11.76 -15.99
C LEU A 41 -24.89 12.23 -14.53
N TYR A 42 -23.70 12.50 -13.99
CA TYR A 42 -23.49 12.99 -12.63
C TYR A 42 -22.35 14.00 -12.59
N THR A 43 -22.35 14.84 -11.56
CA THR A 43 -21.22 15.70 -11.17
C THR A 43 -20.17 14.91 -10.38
N LEU A 44 -18.95 15.44 -10.24
CA LEU A 44 -17.91 14.82 -9.41
C LEU A 44 -18.29 14.81 -7.93
N GLU A 45 -19.03 15.82 -7.49
CA GLU A 45 -19.59 15.94 -6.15
C GLU A 45 -20.56 14.79 -5.87
N GLU A 46 -21.46 14.49 -6.82
CA GLU A 46 -22.39 13.36 -6.70
C GLU A 46 -21.66 12.01 -6.68
N VAL A 47 -20.63 11.83 -7.51
CA VAL A 47 -19.78 10.63 -7.48
C VAL A 47 -19.09 10.46 -6.12
N ARG A 48 -18.50 11.55 -5.60
CA ARG A 48 -17.86 11.57 -4.28
C ARG A 48 -18.86 11.20 -3.19
N ASP A 49 -20.02 11.85 -3.19
CA ASP A 49 -21.04 11.67 -2.16
C ASP A 49 -21.67 10.28 -2.23
N HIS A 50 -21.89 9.73 -3.42
CA HIS A 50 -22.32 8.35 -3.61
C HIS A 50 -21.34 7.36 -2.97
N THR A 51 -20.04 7.52 -3.24
CA THR A 51 -19.01 6.65 -2.65
C THR A 51 -18.97 6.80 -1.13
N ARG A 52 -19.03 8.03 -0.60
CA ARG A 52 -19.07 8.30 0.85
C ARG A 52 -20.28 7.66 1.53
N ARG A 53 -21.48 7.80 0.96
CA ARG A 53 -22.71 7.20 1.49
C ARG A 53 -22.61 5.68 1.51
N LYS A 54 -22.08 5.08 0.45
CA LYS A 54 -21.91 3.63 0.38
C LYS A 54 -20.88 3.11 1.38
N LEU A 55 -19.73 3.79 1.51
CA LEU A 55 -18.73 3.48 2.53
C LEU A 55 -19.29 3.60 3.95
N HIS A 56 -20.07 4.64 4.24
CA HIS A 56 -20.73 4.79 5.53
C HIS A 56 -21.73 3.67 5.81
N ARG A 57 -22.55 3.31 4.83
CA ARG A 57 -23.53 2.24 4.98
C ARG A 57 -22.86 0.90 5.31
N ASP A 58 -21.76 0.60 4.62
CA ASP A 58 -21.09 -0.69 4.73
C ASP A 58 -20.10 -0.72 5.93
N PHE A 59 -19.54 0.43 6.34
CA PHE A 59 -18.66 0.57 7.52
C PHE A 59 -18.99 1.85 8.34
N PRO A 60 -20.12 1.87 9.06
CA PRO A 60 -20.63 3.09 9.69
C PRO A 60 -19.76 3.64 10.81
N THR A 61 -18.97 2.78 11.46
CA THR A 61 -18.06 3.16 12.56
C THR A 61 -16.76 3.79 12.05
N VAL A 62 -16.32 3.42 10.85
CA VAL A 62 -15.05 3.90 10.24
C VAL A 62 -15.32 5.12 9.37
N PHE A 63 -16.37 5.08 8.56
CA PHE A 63 -16.73 6.14 7.62
C PHE A 63 -17.99 6.85 8.09
N VAL A 64 -17.90 7.64 9.16
CA VAL A 64 -19.06 8.34 9.74
C VAL A 64 -19.54 9.45 8.79
N TYR A 65 -20.80 9.40 8.36
CA TYR A 65 -21.38 10.42 7.51
C TYR A 65 -21.52 11.76 8.25
N GLY A 66 -21.29 12.87 7.54
CA GLY A 66 -21.32 14.22 8.13
C GLY A 66 -20.09 14.57 9.00
N ARG A 67 -19.13 13.65 9.16
CA ARG A 67 -17.82 13.93 9.75
C ARG A 67 -16.71 13.91 8.70
N GLU A 68 -15.59 14.54 9.05
CA GLU A 68 -14.37 14.39 8.27
C GLU A 68 -13.98 12.92 8.21
N THR A 69 -13.65 12.47 7.00
CA THR A 69 -13.25 11.09 6.76
C THR A 69 -11.76 11.08 6.49
N SER A 70 -11.03 10.26 7.25
CA SER A 70 -9.59 10.11 7.05
C SER A 70 -9.29 9.66 5.61
N ALA A 71 -8.45 10.42 4.91
CA ALA A 71 -7.97 10.07 3.58
C ALA A 71 -7.18 8.75 3.61
N GLU A 72 -6.42 8.52 4.68
CA GLU A 72 -5.71 7.28 4.95
C GLU A 72 -6.70 6.10 5.01
N ALA A 73 -7.76 6.19 5.80
CA ALA A 73 -8.74 5.11 5.92
C ALA A 73 -9.40 4.77 4.58
N VAL A 74 -9.70 5.78 3.77
CA VAL A 74 -10.23 5.58 2.41
C VAL A 74 -9.19 4.89 1.53
N MET A 75 -7.93 5.37 1.54
CA MET A 75 -6.87 4.80 0.70
C MET A 75 -6.54 3.35 1.10
N LEU A 76 -6.44 3.05 2.40
CA LEU A 76 -6.27 1.69 2.91
C LEU A 76 -7.38 0.76 2.41
N LYS A 77 -8.63 1.23 2.45
CA LYS A 77 -9.78 0.45 1.98
C LYS A 77 -9.72 0.20 0.47
N MET A 78 -9.35 1.21 -0.32
CA MET A 78 -9.27 1.13 -1.78
C MET A 78 -8.08 0.28 -2.26
N MET A 79 -6.98 0.27 -1.51
CA MET A 79 -5.75 -0.48 -1.84
C MET A 79 -5.74 -1.91 -1.24
N THR A 80 -6.81 -2.34 -0.58
CA THR A 80 -6.93 -3.71 -0.08
C THR A 80 -6.96 -4.69 -1.27
N SER A 81 -6.12 -5.71 -1.26
CA SER A 81 -6.03 -6.76 -2.27
C SER A 81 -6.50 -8.10 -1.69
N PRO A 82 -7.15 -8.96 -2.48
CA PRO A 82 -7.43 -10.34 -2.07
C PRO A 82 -6.15 -11.18 -1.94
N MET A 83 -5.05 -10.77 -2.58
CA MET A 83 -3.75 -11.44 -2.49
C MET A 83 -2.90 -10.82 -1.39
N VAL A 84 -1.96 -11.59 -0.84
CA VAL A 84 -0.92 -11.03 0.04
C VAL A 84 -0.06 -10.10 -0.80
N PHE A 85 0.08 -8.85 -0.37
CA PHE A 85 0.96 -7.87 -0.97
C PHE A 85 2.39 -8.02 -0.45
N ALA A 86 2.54 -8.05 0.87
CA ALA A 86 3.83 -8.17 1.52
C ALA A 86 3.77 -9.13 2.70
N SER A 87 4.85 -9.87 2.91
CA SER A 87 5.06 -10.73 4.07
C SER A 87 6.25 -10.21 4.89
N ILE A 88 6.14 -10.33 6.21
CA ILE A 88 7.18 -9.91 7.14
C ILE A 88 7.62 -11.14 7.93
N ALA A 89 8.92 -11.38 7.97
CA ALA A 89 9.52 -12.47 8.71
C ALA A 89 10.74 -12.02 9.53
N MET A 90 11.05 -12.79 10.56
CA MET A 90 12.32 -12.75 11.28
C MET A 90 13.26 -13.76 10.66
N CYS A 91 14.42 -13.33 10.20
CA CYS A 91 15.41 -14.17 9.54
C CYS A 91 16.76 -14.10 10.24
N CYS A 92 17.65 -15.04 9.95
CA CYS A 92 19.07 -14.96 10.31
C CYS A 92 19.95 -15.49 9.18
N ASP A 93 21.26 -15.26 9.28
CA ASP A 93 22.25 -15.65 8.25
C ASP A 93 22.33 -17.17 8.03
N ASN A 94 21.92 -17.96 9.04
CA ASN A 94 21.80 -19.41 8.95
C ASN A 94 20.50 -19.89 8.26
N ARG A 95 19.80 -19.01 7.54
CA ARG A 95 18.59 -19.29 6.74
C ARG A 95 17.37 -19.77 7.53
N HIS A 96 17.36 -19.59 8.85
CA HIS A 96 16.13 -19.76 9.62
C HIS A 96 15.20 -18.58 9.36
N SER A 97 13.91 -18.86 9.21
CA SER A 97 12.88 -17.85 9.01
C SER A 97 11.66 -18.19 9.87
N ALA A 98 11.11 -17.18 10.55
CA ALA A 98 9.86 -17.27 11.30
C ALA A 98 8.90 -16.17 10.83
N PRO A 99 7.68 -16.51 10.39
CA PRO A 99 6.71 -15.51 9.93
C PRO A 99 6.25 -14.62 11.10
N LEU A 100 6.10 -13.33 10.84
CA LEU A 100 5.54 -12.37 11.80
C LEU A 100 4.17 -11.86 11.38
N SER A 101 4.02 -11.46 10.12
CA SER A 101 2.80 -10.82 9.64
C SER A 101 2.68 -10.91 8.12
N MET A 102 1.45 -10.75 7.63
CA MET A 102 1.12 -10.65 6.22
C MET A 102 0.23 -9.43 6.00
N GLN A 103 0.47 -8.71 4.92
CA GLN A 103 -0.24 -7.50 4.55
C GLN A 103 -1.01 -7.75 3.25
N HIS A 104 -2.32 -7.51 3.29
CA HIS A 104 -3.24 -7.62 2.15
C HIS A 104 -3.63 -6.25 1.58
N CYS A 105 -2.76 -5.25 1.73
CA CYS A 105 -3.03 -3.89 1.29
C CYS A 105 -1.81 -3.37 0.55
N CYS A 106 -1.98 -2.89 -0.69
CA CYS A 106 -0.93 -2.40 -1.58
C CYS A 106 -0.43 -1.01 -1.15
N VAL A 107 0.03 -0.93 0.10
CA VAL A 107 0.43 0.29 0.77
C VAL A 107 1.79 0.09 1.41
N ILE A 108 2.69 1.05 1.22
CA ILE A 108 3.92 1.13 2.01
C ILE A 108 3.76 2.26 3.02
N GLU A 109 3.98 1.95 4.28
CA GLU A 109 4.05 2.93 5.36
C GLU A 109 5.50 2.97 5.84
N PRO A 110 6.30 3.96 5.39
CA PRO A 110 7.67 4.10 5.86
C PRO A 110 7.71 4.40 7.35
N THR A 111 8.43 3.56 8.09
CA THR A 111 8.65 3.69 9.53
C THR A 111 10.14 3.86 9.83
N MET A 112 10.49 3.99 11.12
CA MET A 112 11.89 4.04 11.53
C MET A 112 12.61 2.73 11.19
N THR A 113 13.72 2.84 10.46
CA THR A 113 14.59 1.72 10.06
C THR A 113 15.80 1.56 10.99
N GLY A 114 15.60 1.85 12.28
CA GLY A 114 16.64 1.84 13.30
C GLY A 114 17.73 2.88 13.04
N ARG A 115 18.99 2.44 13.01
CA ARG A 115 20.16 3.33 12.79
C ARG A 115 20.36 3.74 11.33
N LYS A 116 19.78 3.01 10.37
CA LYS A 116 19.88 3.37 8.95
C LYS A 116 18.87 4.47 8.66
N GLN A 117 19.35 5.60 8.15
CA GLN A 117 18.49 6.66 7.64
C GLN A 117 18.18 6.41 6.15
N TRP A 118 17.08 6.96 5.68
CA TRP A 118 16.68 6.95 4.29
C TRP A 118 16.14 8.33 3.90
N THR A 119 16.41 8.74 2.67
CA THR A 119 15.95 10.00 2.07
C THR A 119 15.06 9.77 0.86
N THR A 120 14.84 8.52 0.46
CA THR A 120 13.92 8.14 -0.62
C THR A 120 13.13 6.89 -0.23
N LEU A 121 12.01 6.66 -0.90
CA LEU A 121 11.18 5.48 -0.68
C LEU A 121 11.90 4.22 -1.18
N GLN A 122 12.67 4.31 -2.27
CA GLN A 122 13.48 3.18 -2.72
C GLN A 122 14.48 2.73 -1.64
N GLN A 123 15.18 3.67 -1.01
CA GLN A 123 16.11 3.34 0.07
C GLN A 123 15.41 2.65 1.25
N TYR A 124 14.20 3.08 1.59
CA TYR A 124 13.39 2.42 2.62
C TYR A 124 13.07 0.96 2.22
N ILE A 125 12.65 0.72 0.98
CA ILE A 125 12.38 -0.61 0.43
C ILE A 125 13.63 -1.49 0.49
N ASP A 126 14.78 -0.95 0.07
CA ASP A 126 16.04 -1.67 0.06
C ASP A 126 16.49 -2.04 1.47
N ILE A 127 16.38 -1.11 2.43
CA ILE A 127 16.73 -1.35 3.84
C ILE A 127 15.81 -2.42 4.45
N THR A 128 14.51 -2.39 4.14
CA THR A 128 13.53 -3.32 4.73
C THR A 128 13.64 -4.74 4.20
N SER A 129 14.34 -4.95 3.09
CA SER A 129 14.67 -6.30 2.58
C SER A 129 15.56 -7.12 3.54
N ALA A 130 16.32 -6.44 4.42
CA ALA A 130 17.13 -7.04 5.47
C ALA A 130 17.40 -6.01 6.58
N MET A 131 16.34 -5.63 7.30
CA MET A 131 16.41 -4.58 8.31
C MET A 131 17.00 -5.11 9.62
N PRO A 132 18.13 -4.57 10.08
CA PRO A 132 18.66 -4.93 11.39
C PRO A 132 17.70 -4.47 12.48
N LEU A 133 17.61 -5.26 13.54
CA LEU A 133 16.75 -4.95 14.68
C LEU A 133 17.45 -3.97 15.61
N THR A 134 16.68 -3.06 16.20
CA THR A 134 17.21 -2.02 17.10
C THR A 134 17.57 -2.55 18.49
N ALA A 135 16.96 -3.66 18.92
CA ALA A 135 17.33 -4.35 20.15
C ALA A 135 18.51 -5.28 19.88
N GLU A 136 19.64 -5.00 20.52
CA GLU A 136 20.91 -5.72 20.35
C GLU A 136 20.83 -7.21 20.75
N ASP A 137 19.75 -7.62 21.44
CA ASP A 137 19.53 -8.99 21.94
C ASP A 137 18.59 -9.85 21.07
N LEU A 138 18.07 -9.33 19.95
CA LEU A 138 17.20 -10.13 19.09
C LEU A 138 18.03 -11.11 18.25
N VAL A 139 18.20 -12.30 18.80
CA VAL A 139 18.89 -13.43 18.17
C VAL A 139 17.89 -14.46 17.63
N CYS A 140 18.35 -15.26 16.67
CA CYS A 140 17.61 -16.40 16.20
C CYS A 140 17.44 -17.42 17.32
N GLN A 141 16.19 -17.77 17.66
CA GLN A 141 15.89 -18.76 18.72
C GLN A 141 16.47 -20.16 18.45
N ARG A 142 16.82 -20.48 17.20
CA ARG A 142 17.36 -21.80 16.81
C ARG A 142 18.88 -21.88 16.81
N CYS A 143 19.57 -20.80 16.46
CA CYS A 143 21.02 -20.83 16.22
C CYS A 143 21.79 -19.66 16.84
N THR A 144 21.10 -18.83 17.64
CA THR A 144 21.62 -17.66 18.38
C THR A 144 22.35 -16.60 17.56
N SER A 145 22.42 -16.76 16.23
CA SER A 145 22.95 -15.74 15.32
C SER A 145 22.07 -14.50 15.30
N ALA A 146 22.66 -13.36 14.92
CA ALA A 146 21.94 -12.11 14.76
C ALA A 146 20.69 -12.30 13.89
N ALA A 147 19.55 -11.83 14.39
CA ALA A 147 18.31 -11.84 13.62
C ALA A 147 18.08 -10.47 12.97
N TYR A 148 17.38 -10.49 11.85
CA TYR A 148 16.94 -9.29 11.14
C TYR A 148 15.49 -9.46 10.68
N LYS A 149 14.80 -8.34 10.51
CA LYS A 149 13.44 -8.31 9.96
C LYS A 149 13.54 -8.20 8.45
N LYS A 150 12.82 -9.07 7.74
CA LYS A 150 12.77 -9.08 6.28
C LYS A 150 11.35 -8.84 5.79
N TYR A 151 11.20 -7.83 4.95
CA TYR A 151 10.00 -7.59 4.16
C TYR A 151 10.19 -8.26 2.80
N THR A 152 9.18 -9.02 2.38
CA THR A 152 9.13 -9.67 1.07
C THR A 152 7.85 -9.26 0.37
N TYR A 153 7.97 -8.70 -0.83
CA TYR A 153 6.81 -8.38 -1.66
C TYR A 153 6.42 -9.62 -2.47
N GLU A 154 5.14 -9.98 -2.41
CA GLU A 154 4.59 -11.20 -3.02
C GLU A 154 3.98 -10.93 -4.39
N ILE A 155 3.57 -9.67 -4.64
CA ILE A 155 3.06 -9.16 -5.90
C ILE A 155 3.60 -7.75 -6.16
N ALA A 156 3.70 -7.37 -7.43
CA ALA A 156 3.89 -5.97 -7.84
C ALA A 156 2.52 -5.37 -8.16
N PRO A 157 1.97 -4.49 -7.31
CA PRO A 157 0.68 -3.89 -7.59
C PRO A 157 0.84 -2.79 -8.65
N PRO A 158 -0.13 -2.62 -9.56
CA PRO A 158 -0.06 -1.57 -10.57
C PRO A 158 -0.27 -0.18 -9.97
N ILE A 159 -0.87 -0.10 -8.78
CA ILE A 159 -0.95 1.11 -7.97
C ILE A 159 -0.38 0.79 -6.60
N LEU A 160 0.67 1.52 -6.23
CA LEU A 160 1.28 1.48 -4.91
C LEU A 160 0.99 2.79 -4.21
N ALA A 161 0.30 2.74 -3.08
CA ALA A 161 0.12 3.93 -2.25
C ALA A 161 1.19 3.99 -1.15
N THR A 162 1.60 5.19 -0.80
CA THR A 162 2.55 5.41 0.30
C THR A 162 1.91 6.29 1.36
N LEU A 163 1.85 5.81 2.59
CA LEU A 163 1.39 6.60 3.73
C LEU A 163 2.58 7.31 4.35
N VAL A 164 2.56 8.65 4.30
CA VAL A 164 3.66 9.48 4.77
C VAL A 164 3.13 10.44 5.83
N MET A 165 3.48 10.22 7.10
CA MET A 165 3.09 11.14 8.17
C MET A 165 4.03 12.36 8.23
N PHE A 166 5.34 12.14 8.18
CA PHE A 166 6.37 13.19 8.17
C PHE A 166 7.63 12.64 7.49
N SER A 167 7.76 12.84 6.18
CA SER A 167 8.99 12.47 5.48
C SER A 167 9.50 13.62 4.64
N HIS A 168 10.79 13.89 4.76
CA HIS A 168 11.55 14.71 3.82
C HIS A 168 11.97 13.92 2.57
N ALA A 169 11.46 12.69 2.41
CA ALA A 169 11.85 11.86 1.30
C ALA A 169 11.43 12.48 -0.02
N LEU A 170 12.39 12.52 -0.93
CA LEU A 170 12.15 12.97 -2.29
C LEU A 170 11.27 11.95 -3.00
N VAL A 171 10.41 12.43 -3.89
CA VAL A 171 9.64 11.56 -4.77
C VAL A 171 10.61 10.85 -5.71
N ASP A 172 10.70 9.53 -5.58
CA ASP A 172 11.43 8.70 -6.54
C ASP A 172 10.74 8.75 -7.91
N LYS A 173 11.51 8.98 -8.97
CA LYS A 173 10.99 8.93 -10.35
C LYS A 173 10.57 7.52 -10.77
N GLN A 174 11.14 6.51 -10.13
CA GLN A 174 10.91 5.10 -10.37
C GLN A 174 11.16 4.35 -9.06
N ILE A 175 10.31 3.36 -8.78
CA ILE A 175 10.41 2.49 -7.61
C ILE A 175 10.54 1.06 -8.14
N GLN A 176 11.47 0.29 -7.59
CA GLN A 176 11.69 -1.10 -7.91
C GLN A 176 11.26 -1.97 -6.73
N LEU A 177 10.41 -2.96 -7.00
CA LEU A 177 9.98 -3.95 -6.04
C LEU A 177 10.55 -5.31 -6.43
N THR A 178 11.29 -5.93 -5.51
CA THR A 178 11.72 -7.33 -5.70
C THR A 178 10.57 -8.25 -5.25
N VAL A 179 9.92 -8.88 -6.22
CA VAL A 179 8.80 -9.81 -6.02
C VAL A 179 9.31 -11.24 -6.05
N LYS A 180 9.19 -11.99 -4.94
CA LYS A 180 9.63 -13.39 -4.86
C LYS A 180 11.06 -13.65 -5.41
N SER A 181 11.96 -12.68 -5.25
CA SER A 181 13.35 -12.70 -5.79
C SER A 181 13.52 -12.38 -7.28
N ASN A 182 12.46 -11.94 -7.98
CA ASN A 182 12.53 -11.32 -9.30
C ASN A 182 12.34 -9.80 -9.17
N ILE A 183 13.19 -9.00 -9.81
CA ILE A 183 13.05 -7.55 -9.81
C ILE A 183 11.91 -7.18 -10.77
N VAL A 184 10.93 -6.44 -10.26
CA VAL A 184 9.85 -5.81 -11.06
C VAL A 184 10.01 -4.30 -10.93
N VAL A 185 9.98 -3.63 -12.08
CA VAL A 185 10.18 -2.19 -12.23
C VAL A 185 8.84 -1.51 -12.45
#